data_AF-A0A6C0IF39-F1
#
_entry.id   AF-A0A6C0IF39-F1
#
_cell.length_a   1.000
_cell.length_b   1.000
_cell.length_c   1.000
_cell.angle_alpha   90.00
_cell.angle_beta   90.00
_cell.angle_gamma   90.00
#
_symmetry.space_group_name_H-M   'P 1'
#
loop_
_entity.id
_entity.type
_entity.pdbx_description
1 polymer ?
#
loop_
_entity_poly.entity_id
_entity_poly.type
_entity_poly.pdbx_seq_one_letter_code
_entity_poly.pdbx_strand_id
1 'polypeptide(L)'
;MSDTSDTSAIDDKKEDTTSSSPNIFSNILGFFTTVAFLVLIIIAQFSYGGLILYACKLAQSNILPTDEKCYPYTDVKPSIQEIQTNIFTTFTNPPLSMKLSFPYDKYNASNKILDMFRSYKEEPKSYFLINYFISIIESLISFNYVAFNFILSIFNGIPEILIVLFGPIIFTFISALIFFGNNIYFIYLWFAKMGWFFKQNVNTNLNSKPIWQTVSLFQPFYLWCAFALVILFCLLFWLVLSVLPVLPTFAMGWTIFTLLCYQGQMDNTNISVLSILQDLFKYYKVTIMSIFSFFVILSAFSNMGTIPGVFSILVLILIYFGIISINIFQPVGKGNLTAVVSNSQAKKTCNNKDVNPKNNHGLLYTLIYGQRGGKISNELKNLGKKLNNFS
;
A
#
# COMPACT_ATOMS: atom_id res chain seq x y z
N MET A 1 -86.79 35.19 -5.69
CA MET A 1 -86.04 34.28 -6.57
C MET A 1 -84.65 34.16 -6.00
N SER A 2 -84.36 33.02 -5.37
CA SER A 2 -83.05 32.62 -4.90
C SER A 2 -82.47 31.67 -5.94
N ASP A 3 -81.34 32.01 -6.55
CA ASP A 3 -80.53 31.05 -7.28
C ASP A 3 -79.25 30.81 -6.48
N THR A 4 -79.12 29.55 -6.08
CA THR A 4 -78.08 28.89 -5.30
C THR A 4 -76.74 28.85 -6.05
N SER A 5 -75.67 29.28 -5.37
CA SER A 5 -74.27 29.05 -5.77
C SER A 5 -73.61 28.07 -4.79
N ASP A 6 -73.78 26.77 -5.03
CA ASP A 6 -73.15 25.69 -4.25
C ASP A 6 -72.38 24.74 -5.17
N THR A 7 -71.33 25.23 -5.85
CA THR A 7 -70.46 24.38 -6.69
C THR A 7 -68.97 24.61 -6.52
N SER A 8 -68.50 25.51 -5.67
CA SER A 8 -67.04 25.79 -5.57
C SER A 8 -66.31 24.94 -4.53
N ALA A 9 -66.94 24.57 -3.42
CA ALA A 9 -66.23 23.87 -2.33
C ALA A 9 -66.00 22.35 -2.58
N ILE A 10 -66.75 21.74 -3.49
CA ILE A 10 -66.62 20.30 -3.80
C ILE A 10 -65.58 20.06 -4.90
N ASP A 11 -65.45 20.97 -5.87
CA ASP A 11 -64.46 20.84 -6.94
C ASP A 11 -63.04 21.18 -6.46
N ASP A 12 -62.87 22.14 -5.52
CA ASP A 12 -61.57 22.45 -4.90
C ASP A 12 -61.01 21.26 -4.08
N LYS A 13 -61.88 20.44 -3.47
CA LYS A 13 -61.46 19.21 -2.77
C LYS A 13 -61.12 18.05 -3.71
N LYS A 14 -61.56 18.11 -4.97
CA LYS A 14 -61.30 17.11 -6.00
C LYS A 14 -60.00 17.36 -6.75
N GLU A 15 -59.58 18.62 -6.91
CA GLU A 15 -58.28 18.97 -7.48
C GLU A 15 -57.10 18.65 -6.56
N ASP A 16 -57.30 18.68 -5.24
CA ASP A 16 -56.30 18.22 -4.26
C ASP A 16 -56.08 16.69 -4.27
N THR A 17 -56.99 15.91 -4.87
CA THR A 17 -56.89 14.45 -4.91
C THR A 17 -56.19 13.90 -6.15
N THR A 18 -55.86 14.73 -7.15
CA THR A 18 -55.31 14.26 -8.44
C THR A 18 -53.91 14.78 -8.78
N SER A 19 -53.29 15.61 -7.95
CA SER A 19 -51.95 16.20 -8.20
C SER A 19 -50.80 15.67 -7.31
N SER A 20 -51.03 14.64 -6.49
CA SER A 20 -50.08 14.13 -5.49
C SER A 20 -49.14 13.00 -5.96
N SER A 21 -49.24 12.57 -7.21
CA SER A 21 -48.45 11.46 -7.78
C SER A 21 -46.94 11.73 -8.02
N PRO A 22 -46.47 12.93 -8.44
CA PRO A 22 -45.07 13.13 -8.80
C PRO A 22 -44.12 13.11 -7.59
N ASN A 23 -44.59 13.46 -6.39
CA ASN A 23 -43.77 13.47 -5.17
C ASN A 23 -43.57 12.07 -4.57
N ILE A 24 -44.54 11.17 -4.68
CA ILE A 24 -44.40 9.81 -4.13
C ILE A 24 -43.44 8.98 -4.99
N PHE A 25 -43.59 9.04 -6.32
CA PHE A 25 -42.73 8.30 -7.23
C PHE A 25 -41.28 8.78 -7.16
N SER A 26 -41.04 10.09 -7.09
CA SER A 26 -39.69 10.65 -6.95
C SER A 26 -39.04 10.28 -5.61
N ASN A 27 -39.78 10.26 -4.50
CA ASN A 27 -39.30 9.82 -3.19
C ASN A 27 -38.93 8.32 -3.17
N ILE A 28 -39.75 7.47 -3.79
CA ILE A 28 -39.47 6.04 -3.94
C ILE A 28 -38.24 5.81 -4.82
N LEU A 29 -38.16 6.51 -5.96
CA LEU A 29 -37.01 6.43 -6.85
C LEU A 29 -35.72 6.88 -6.14
N GLY A 30 -35.77 8.01 -5.42
CA GLY A 30 -34.65 8.52 -4.63
C GLY A 30 -34.18 7.54 -3.56
N PHE A 31 -35.10 6.84 -2.89
CA PHE A 31 -34.77 5.76 -1.97
C PHE A 31 -34.01 4.63 -2.66
N PHE A 32 -34.54 4.08 -3.76
CA PHE A 32 -33.88 2.98 -4.48
C PHE A 32 -32.52 3.37 -5.05
N THR A 33 -32.39 4.57 -5.61
CA THR A 33 -31.11 5.10 -6.10
C THR A 33 -30.10 5.22 -4.96
N THR A 34 -30.52 5.74 -3.80
CA THR A 34 -29.66 5.85 -2.61
C THR A 34 -29.23 4.46 -2.12
N VAL A 35 -30.16 3.50 -2.03
CA VAL A 35 -29.85 2.12 -1.62
C VAL A 35 -28.89 1.45 -2.59
N ALA A 36 -29.07 1.61 -3.91
CA ALA A 36 -28.15 1.06 -4.91
C ALA A 36 -26.73 1.63 -4.76
N PHE A 37 -26.62 2.94 -4.54
CA PHE A 37 -25.32 3.58 -4.30
C PHE A 37 -24.67 3.13 -2.98
N LEU A 38 -25.46 2.95 -1.92
CA LEU A 38 -25.00 2.42 -0.64
C LEU A 38 -24.44 1.00 -0.77
N VAL A 39 -25.07 0.12 -1.58
CA VAL A 39 -24.55 -1.22 -1.85
C VAL A 39 -23.14 -1.14 -2.46
N LEU A 40 -22.95 -0.27 -3.45
CA LEU A 40 -21.64 -0.09 -4.09
C LEU A 40 -20.59 0.44 -3.12
N ILE A 41 -20.94 1.44 -2.29
CA ILE A 41 -20.03 1.98 -1.27
C ILE A 41 -19.61 0.91 -0.28
N ILE A 42 -20.56 0.11 0.23
CA ILE A 42 -20.26 -0.92 1.23
C ILE A 42 -19.37 -2.00 0.64
N ILE A 43 -19.67 -2.47 -0.59
CA ILE A 43 -18.82 -3.46 -1.28
C ILE A 43 -17.41 -2.89 -1.47
N ALA A 44 -17.27 -1.64 -1.92
CA ALA A 44 -15.98 -0.99 -2.11
C ALA A 44 -15.21 -0.85 -0.79
N GLN A 45 -15.87 -0.41 0.29
CA GLN A 45 -15.26 -0.22 1.60
C GLN A 45 -14.75 -1.53 2.20
N PHE A 46 -15.59 -2.57 2.22
CA PHE A 46 -15.19 -3.87 2.75
C PHE A 46 -14.13 -4.56 1.89
N SER A 47 -14.18 -4.38 0.57
CA SER A 47 -13.13 -4.86 -0.32
C SER A 47 -11.81 -4.16 -0.02
N TYR A 48 -11.79 -2.83 0.05
CA TYR A 48 -10.58 -2.08 0.35
C TYR A 48 -10.03 -2.41 1.74
N GLY A 49 -10.90 -2.51 2.74
CA GLY A 49 -10.53 -2.96 4.09
C GLY A 49 -9.93 -4.37 4.11
N GLY A 50 -10.45 -5.27 3.27
CA GLY A 50 -9.91 -6.61 3.08
C GLY A 50 -8.52 -6.63 2.44
N LEU A 51 -8.28 -5.78 1.43
CA LEU A 51 -6.95 -5.62 0.82
C LEU A 51 -5.93 -5.16 1.88
N ILE A 52 -6.32 -4.21 2.73
CA ILE A 52 -5.46 -3.69 3.79
C ILE A 52 -5.21 -4.76 4.84
N LEU A 53 -6.25 -5.50 5.26
CA LEU A 53 -6.10 -6.62 6.18
C LEU A 53 -5.09 -7.64 5.63
N TYR A 54 -5.19 -8.01 4.35
CA TYR A 54 -4.23 -8.90 3.69
C TYR A 54 -2.80 -8.34 3.73
N ALA A 55 -2.64 -7.06 3.38
CA ALA A 55 -1.35 -6.38 3.40
C ALA A 55 -0.75 -6.29 4.82
N CYS A 56 -1.58 -6.16 5.86
CA CYS A 56 -1.14 -6.25 7.26
C CYS A 56 -0.53 -7.62 7.55
N LYS A 57 -1.19 -8.71 7.16
CA LYS A 57 -0.68 -10.07 7.39
C LYS A 57 0.61 -10.32 6.60
N LEU A 58 0.70 -9.80 5.38
CA LEU A 58 1.93 -9.82 4.59
C LEU A 58 3.08 -9.03 5.26
N ALA A 59 2.79 -7.85 5.80
CA ALA A 59 3.81 -7.07 6.52
C ALA A 59 4.29 -7.79 7.80
N GLN A 60 3.41 -8.55 8.45
CA GLN A 60 3.79 -9.35 9.61
C GLN A 60 4.83 -10.43 9.26
N SER A 61 4.75 -11.04 8.08
CA SER A 61 5.72 -12.06 7.64
C SER A 61 7.08 -11.48 7.23
N ASN A 62 7.17 -10.14 7.10
CA ASN A 62 8.41 -9.40 6.83
C ASN A 62 9.17 -9.86 5.57
N ILE A 63 8.47 -10.43 4.59
CA ILE A 63 9.08 -10.91 3.34
C ILE A 63 9.31 -9.80 2.31
N LEU A 64 8.75 -8.60 2.55
CA LEU A 64 8.88 -7.45 1.65
C LEU A 64 10.34 -7.03 1.48
N PRO A 65 10.75 -6.53 0.30
CA PRO A 65 12.14 -6.18 0.01
C PRO A 65 12.50 -4.80 0.60
N THR A 66 12.68 -4.77 1.91
CA THR A 66 12.94 -3.60 2.75
C THR A 66 14.42 -3.20 2.86
N ASP A 67 15.35 -3.97 2.31
CA ASP A 67 16.79 -3.70 2.41
C ASP A 67 17.44 -3.81 1.03
N GLU A 68 17.99 -2.69 0.55
CA GLU A 68 18.72 -2.56 -0.74
C GLU A 68 19.93 -3.49 -0.84
N LYS A 69 20.41 -4.03 0.28
CA LYS A 69 21.57 -4.93 0.30
C LYS A 69 21.20 -6.40 0.10
N CYS A 70 19.92 -6.72 0.04
CA CYS A 70 19.44 -8.09 -0.09
C CYS A 70 18.74 -8.32 -1.42
N TYR A 71 18.46 -9.58 -1.71
CA TYR A 71 17.53 -9.99 -2.75
C TYR A 71 16.18 -9.26 -2.57
N PRO A 72 15.56 -8.74 -3.65
CA PRO A 72 15.96 -8.85 -5.06
C PRO A 72 16.90 -7.74 -5.59
N TYR A 73 17.32 -6.78 -4.77
CA TYR A 73 18.25 -5.71 -5.20
C TYR A 73 19.67 -6.24 -5.48
N THR A 74 20.06 -7.31 -4.76
CA THR A 74 21.33 -8.02 -4.90
C THR A 74 21.11 -9.54 -5.02
N ASP A 75 22.19 -10.30 -5.12
CA ASP A 75 22.18 -11.78 -5.08
C ASP A 75 22.12 -12.35 -3.65
N VAL A 76 22.20 -11.50 -2.62
CA VAL A 76 22.28 -11.94 -1.22
C VAL A 76 20.88 -12.29 -0.69
N LYS A 77 20.59 -13.58 -0.55
CA LYS A 77 19.30 -14.04 -0.01
C LYS A 77 19.15 -13.70 1.48
N PRO A 78 18.03 -13.08 1.91
CA PRO A 78 17.75 -12.87 3.33
C PRO A 78 17.41 -14.20 4.03
N SER A 79 17.71 -14.28 5.32
CA SER A 79 17.15 -15.31 6.20
C SER A 79 15.92 -14.72 6.89
N ILE A 80 14.77 -15.37 6.68
CA ILE A 80 13.47 -14.94 7.21
C ILE A 80 12.92 -16.09 8.03
N GLN A 81 12.51 -15.79 9.27
CA GLN A 81 11.81 -16.75 10.11
C GLN A 81 10.37 -16.89 9.61
N GLU A 82 10.01 -18.07 9.12
CA GLU A 82 8.62 -18.34 8.75
C GLU A 82 7.71 -18.29 9.98
N ILE A 83 6.61 -17.57 9.85
CA ILE A 83 5.58 -17.44 10.88
C ILE A 83 4.21 -17.68 10.27
N GLN A 84 3.28 -18.11 11.12
CA GLN A 84 1.86 -18.06 10.83
C GLN A 84 1.28 -16.76 11.37
N THR A 85 0.31 -16.21 10.66
CA THR A 85 -0.44 -15.02 11.06
C THR A 85 -1.89 -15.40 11.34
N ASN A 86 -2.51 -14.69 12.29
CA ASN A 86 -3.92 -14.89 12.60
C ASN A 86 -4.79 -14.13 11.60
N ILE A 87 -5.78 -14.81 11.03
CA ILE A 87 -6.86 -14.18 10.27
C ILE A 87 -8.20 -14.79 10.68
N PHE A 88 -9.26 -14.00 10.62
CA PHE A 88 -10.62 -14.32 11.04
C PHE A 88 -10.69 -14.87 12.47
N THR A 89 -10.17 -14.12 13.45
CA THR A 89 -10.23 -14.48 14.87
C THR A 89 -11.67 -14.65 15.43
N THR A 90 -11.89 -15.62 16.31
CA THR A 90 -13.16 -15.84 17.03
C THR A 90 -13.13 -15.23 18.43
N PHE A 91 -14.30 -14.87 18.94
CA PHE A 91 -14.49 -14.37 20.31
C PHE A 91 -14.73 -15.49 21.34
N THR A 92 -14.17 -16.68 21.09
CA THR A 92 -14.26 -17.85 22.01
C THR A 92 -13.21 -17.75 23.11
N ASN A 93 -13.34 -18.55 24.17
CA ASN A 93 -12.32 -18.69 25.21
C ASN A 93 -11.83 -20.15 25.29
N PRO A 94 -10.61 -20.48 24.81
CA PRO A 94 -9.61 -19.58 24.24
C PRO A 94 -9.99 -19.06 22.84
N PRO A 95 -9.44 -17.92 22.40
CA PRO A 95 -9.68 -17.40 21.06
C PRO A 95 -9.01 -18.30 20.03
N LEU A 96 -9.72 -18.55 18.92
CA LEU A 96 -9.24 -19.33 17.79
C LEU A 96 -9.13 -18.44 16.55
N SER A 97 -8.32 -18.84 15.58
CA SER A 97 -8.20 -18.14 14.29
C SER A 97 -7.91 -19.11 13.16
N MET A 98 -8.21 -18.68 11.94
CA MET A 98 -7.61 -19.27 10.74
C MET A 98 -6.15 -18.82 10.65
N LYS A 99 -5.32 -19.60 9.97
CA LYS A 99 -3.89 -19.34 9.82
C LYS A 99 -3.55 -19.00 8.38
N LEU A 100 -2.80 -17.92 8.23
CA LEU A 100 -2.27 -17.45 6.97
C LEU A 100 -0.75 -17.34 7.11
N SER A 101 -0.01 -18.03 6.26
CA SER A 101 1.45 -17.87 6.13
C SER A 101 1.79 -17.26 4.78
N PHE A 102 2.96 -16.65 4.69
CA PHE A 102 3.51 -16.13 3.44
C PHE A 102 4.91 -16.71 3.27
N PRO A 103 5.05 -17.84 2.57
CA PRO A 103 6.35 -18.49 2.40
C PRO A 103 7.29 -17.60 1.57
N TYR A 104 8.57 -17.59 1.90
CA TYR A 104 9.59 -16.92 1.09
C TYR A 104 10.12 -17.87 0.00
N ASP A 105 9.23 -18.25 -0.92
CA ASP A 105 9.51 -19.14 -2.03
C ASP A 105 9.97 -18.38 -3.29
N LYS A 106 10.21 -19.10 -4.39
CA LYS A 106 10.64 -18.50 -5.67
C LYS A 106 9.63 -17.47 -6.21
N TYR A 107 8.34 -17.66 -5.96
CA TYR A 107 7.29 -16.79 -6.44
C TYR A 107 7.30 -15.47 -5.64
N ASN A 108 7.22 -15.57 -4.32
CA ASN A 108 7.18 -14.42 -3.42
C ASN A 108 8.52 -13.68 -3.30
N ALA A 109 9.65 -14.34 -3.57
CA ALA A 109 10.94 -13.67 -3.62
C ALA A 109 11.05 -12.75 -4.85
N SER A 110 10.44 -13.13 -5.99
CA SER A 110 10.59 -12.40 -7.25
C SER A 110 9.88 -11.05 -7.23
N ASN A 111 10.55 -10.05 -7.78
CA ASN A 111 9.97 -8.74 -8.03
C ASN A 111 10.39 -8.27 -9.42
N LYS A 112 9.45 -8.25 -10.37
CA LYS A 112 9.76 -8.03 -11.79
C LYS A 112 10.63 -6.80 -12.08
N ILE A 113 10.34 -5.66 -11.45
CA ILE A 113 11.10 -4.42 -11.70
C ILE A 113 12.48 -4.50 -11.05
N LEU A 114 12.57 -4.97 -9.81
CA LEU A 114 13.86 -5.07 -9.12
C LEU A 114 14.76 -6.16 -9.73
N ASP A 115 14.16 -7.27 -10.18
CA ASP A 115 14.85 -8.34 -10.91
C ASP A 115 15.37 -7.82 -12.27
N MET A 116 14.59 -7.00 -12.98
CA MET A 116 15.02 -6.33 -14.20
C MET A 116 16.20 -5.38 -13.94
N PHE A 117 16.12 -4.54 -12.89
CA PHE A 117 17.20 -3.63 -12.52
C PHE A 117 18.47 -4.35 -12.08
N ARG A 118 18.35 -5.43 -11.29
CA ARG A 118 19.49 -6.27 -10.94
C ARG A 118 20.12 -6.87 -12.19
N SER A 119 19.32 -7.47 -13.06
CA SER A 119 19.80 -8.08 -14.31
C SER A 119 20.54 -7.06 -15.18
N TYR A 120 19.96 -5.87 -15.36
CA TYR A 120 20.60 -4.77 -16.10
C TYR A 120 21.93 -4.35 -15.46
N LYS A 121 21.99 -4.17 -14.13
CA LYS A 121 23.23 -3.80 -13.42
C LYS A 121 24.35 -4.83 -13.58
N GLU A 122 24.01 -6.07 -13.88
CA GLU A 122 24.98 -7.15 -14.12
C GLU A 122 25.41 -7.28 -15.57
N GLU A 123 24.73 -6.58 -16.49
CA GLU A 123 25.09 -6.59 -17.89
C GLU A 123 26.44 -5.89 -18.11
N PRO A 124 27.33 -6.48 -18.93
CA PRO A 124 28.62 -5.88 -19.31
C PRO A 124 28.47 -4.49 -19.96
N LYS A 125 27.34 -4.26 -20.65
CA LYS A 125 27.00 -3.00 -21.32
C LYS A 125 26.24 -2.02 -20.43
N SER A 126 26.08 -2.30 -19.14
CA SER A 126 25.36 -1.40 -18.24
C SER A 126 26.06 -0.04 -18.15
N TYR A 127 25.26 1.02 -18.16
CA TYR A 127 25.74 2.39 -18.30
C TYR A 127 25.55 3.17 -17.00
N PHE A 128 26.53 4.00 -16.63
CA PHE A 128 26.52 4.71 -15.35
C PHE A 128 25.31 5.63 -15.21
N LEU A 129 24.84 6.26 -16.30
CA LEU A 129 23.68 7.15 -16.29
C LEU A 129 22.38 6.39 -16.06
N ILE A 130 22.25 5.18 -16.61
CA ILE A 130 21.07 4.34 -16.36
C ILE A 130 21.12 3.83 -14.91
N ASN A 131 22.31 3.44 -14.43
CA ASN A 131 22.51 3.06 -13.03
C ASN A 131 22.24 4.19 -12.03
N TYR A 132 22.45 5.45 -12.42
CA TYR A 132 22.00 6.62 -11.65
C TYR A 132 20.49 6.58 -11.42
N PHE A 133 19.69 6.50 -12.49
CA PHE A 133 18.23 6.45 -12.38
C PHE A 133 17.73 5.18 -11.68
N ILE A 134 18.29 4.00 -12.01
CA ILE A 134 17.96 2.74 -11.32
C ILE A 134 18.19 2.89 -9.82
N SER A 135 19.32 3.45 -9.40
CA SER A 135 19.63 3.61 -7.98
C SER A 135 18.70 4.57 -7.25
N ILE A 136 18.09 5.52 -7.95
CA ILE A 136 17.05 6.39 -7.39
C ILE A 136 15.74 5.61 -7.22
N ILE A 137 15.32 4.89 -8.26
CA ILE A 137 14.07 4.12 -8.24
C ILE A 137 14.15 2.99 -7.21
N GLU A 138 15.25 2.24 -7.14
CA GLU A 138 15.48 1.21 -6.13
C GLU A 138 15.37 1.77 -4.71
N SER A 139 15.99 2.93 -4.46
CA SER A 139 15.91 3.59 -3.15
C SER A 139 14.51 4.08 -2.82
N LEU A 140 13.75 4.59 -3.79
CA LEU A 140 12.34 4.98 -3.59
C LEU A 140 11.46 3.75 -3.30
N ILE A 141 11.63 2.67 -4.06
CA ILE A 141 10.88 1.42 -3.85
C ILE A 141 11.21 0.83 -2.47
N SER A 142 12.50 0.77 -2.10
CA SER A 142 12.93 0.28 -0.79
C SER A 142 12.35 1.12 0.35
N PHE A 143 12.40 2.44 0.25
CA PHE A 143 11.80 3.35 1.23
C PHE A 143 10.29 3.10 1.39
N ASN A 144 9.56 2.95 0.27
CA ASN A 144 8.14 2.63 0.30
C ASN A 144 7.86 1.28 0.97
N TYR A 145 8.62 0.23 0.64
CA TYR A 145 8.46 -1.07 1.32
C TYR A 145 8.75 -0.96 2.81
N VAL A 146 9.80 -0.25 3.23
CA VAL A 146 10.10 -0.03 4.66
C VAL A 146 8.93 0.67 5.35
N ALA A 147 8.42 1.75 4.77
CA ALA A 147 7.32 2.52 5.33
C ALA A 147 6.03 1.67 5.46
N PHE A 148 5.61 1.01 4.37
CA PHE A 148 4.42 0.17 4.38
C PHE A 148 4.58 -1.05 5.30
N ASN A 149 5.72 -1.73 5.27
CA ASN A 149 5.98 -2.88 6.14
C ASN A 149 5.89 -2.49 7.62
N PHE A 150 6.46 -1.34 7.99
CA PHE A 150 6.40 -0.84 9.37
C PHE A 150 4.95 -0.52 9.79
N ILE A 151 4.24 0.29 9.00
CA ILE A 151 2.90 0.78 9.34
C ILE A 151 1.87 -0.36 9.36
N LEU A 152 1.87 -1.20 8.32
CA LEU A 152 0.96 -2.32 8.23
C LEU A 152 1.25 -3.38 9.30
N SER A 153 2.51 -3.53 9.72
CA SER A 153 2.84 -4.40 10.85
C SER A 153 2.26 -3.87 12.17
N ILE A 154 2.23 -2.56 12.38
CA ILE A 154 1.61 -1.96 13.58
C ILE A 154 0.11 -2.27 13.64
N PHE A 155 -0.58 -2.27 12.49
CA PHE A 155 -2.01 -2.56 12.43
C PHE A 155 -2.36 -3.98 12.86
N ASN A 156 -1.43 -4.95 12.80
CA ASN A 156 -1.70 -6.30 13.31
C ASN A 156 -1.94 -6.37 14.83
N GLY A 157 -1.63 -5.31 15.58
CA GLY A 157 -2.00 -5.20 16.99
C GLY A 157 -3.49 -4.92 17.24
N ILE A 158 -4.25 -4.55 16.19
CA ILE A 158 -5.65 -4.12 16.27
C ILE A 158 -6.58 -5.28 15.85
N PRO A 159 -7.78 -5.41 16.43
CA PRO A 159 -8.81 -6.34 15.94
C PRO A 159 -9.08 -6.20 14.44
N GLU A 160 -9.14 -7.33 13.74
CA GLU A 160 -9.23 -7.36 12.28
C GLU A 160 -10.42 -6.60 11.72
N ILE A 161 -11.58 -6.67 12.39
CA ILE A 161 -12.78 -5.95 11.95
C ILE A 161 -12.58 -4.43 11.97
N LEU A 162 -11.80 -3.90 12.92
CA LEU A 162 -11.48 -2.47 12.93
C LEU A 162 -10.53 -2.09 11.80
N ILE A 163 -9.61 -3.00 11.41
CA ILE A 163 -8.78 -2.81 10.22
C ILE A 163 -9.67 -2.78 8.97
N VAL A 164 -10.66 -3.66 8.85
CA VAL A 164 -11.56 -3.69 7.69
C VAL A 164 -12.40 -2.42 7.62
N LEU A 165 -12.92 -1.92 8.74
CA LEU A 165 -13.79 -0.75 8.77
C LEU A 165 -13.04 0.58 8.64
N PHE A 166 -11.94 0.76 9.35
CA PHE A 166 -11.23 2.04 9.44
C PHE A 166 -9.89 2.06 8.68
N GLY A 167 -9.33 0.89 8.38
CA GLY A 167 -8.08 0.76 7.63
C GLY A 167 -8.06 1.57 6.33
N PRO A 168 -9.11 1.55 5.48
CA PRO A 168 -9.16 2.36 4.24
C PRO A 168 -8.85 3.84 4.44
N ILE A 169 -9.51 4.46 5.42
CA ILE A 169 -9.36 5.89 5.72
C ILE A 169 -7.95 6.16 6.26
N ILE A 170 -7.51 5.35 7.23
CA ILE A 170 -6.19 5.52 7.87
C ILE A 170 -5.08 5.30 6.84
N PHE A 171 -5.18 4.26 6.01
CA PHE A 171 -4.18 3.94 4.98
C PHE A 171 -4.12 5.01 3.90
N THR A 172 -5.26 5.59 3.50
CA THR A 172 -5.27 6.72 2.54
C THR A 172 -4.57 7.94 3.13
N PHE A 173 -4.86 8.29 4.39
CA PHE A 173 -4.18 9.39 5.08
C PHE A 173 -2.67 9.15 5.20
N ILE A 174 -2.25 7.95 5.61
CA ILE A 174 -0.84 7.59 5.72
C ILE A 174 -0.16 7.58 4.35
N SER A 175 -0.84 7.07 3.32
CA SER A 175 -0.32 7.07 1.94
C SER A 175 -0.08 8.51 1.46
N ALA A 176 -0.95 9.45 1.79
CA ALA A 176 -0.71 10.86 1.50
C ALA A 176 0.56 11.41 2.21
N LEU A 177 0.80 11.04 3.47
CA LEU A 177 2.03 11.42 4.17
C LEU A 177 3.29 10.81 3.55
N ILE A 178 3.24 9.52 3.20
CA ILE A 178 4.33 8.82 2.49
C ILE A 178 4.59 9.47 1.13
N PHE A 179 3.54 9.87 0.42
CA PHE A 179 3.66 10.59 -0.84
C PHE A 179 4.48 11.88 -0.69
N PHE A 180 4.19 12.72 0.31
CA PHE A 180 5.00 13.92 0.57
C PHE A 180 6.44 13.58 0.94
N GLY A 181 6.64 12.58 1.82
CA GLY A 181 7.97 12.09 2.20
C GLY A 181 8.78 11.58 1.02
N ASN A 182 8.15 10.86 0.09
CA ASN A 182 8.74 10.36 -1.14
C ASN A 182 9.22 11.47 -2.06
N ASN A 183 8.46 12.55 -2.20
CA ASN A 183 8.86 13.69 -3.01
C ASN A 183 10.11 14.39 -2.44
N ILE A 184 10.14 14.60 -1.12
CA ILE A 184 11.31 15.17 -0.43
C ILE A 184 12.51 14.24 -0.58
N TYR A 185 12.32 12.93 -0.35
CA TYR A 185 13.39 11.96 -0.47
C TYR A 185 13.93 11.84 -1.89
N PHE A 186 13.07 11.97 -2.90
CA PHE A 186 13.48 12.01 -4.29
C PHE A 186 14.36 13.21 -4.62
N ILE A 187 14.03 14.42 -4.12
CA ILE A 187 14.88 15.60 -4.26
C ILE A 187 16.26 15.32 -3.68
N TYR A 188 16.32 14.74 -2.47
CA TYR A 188 17.60 14.32 -1.88
C TYR A 188 18.35 13.31 -2.77
N LEU A 189 17.67 12.27 -3.24
CA LEU A 189 18.25 11.21 -4.06
C LEU A 189 18.78 11.72 -5.40
N TRP A 190 18.10 12.69 -6.01
CA TRP A 190 18.54 13.33 -7.25
C TRP A 190 19.99 13.83 -7.12
N PHE A 191 20.28 14.58 -6.06
CA PHE A 191 21.63 15.11 -5.84
C PHE A 191 22.57 14.03 -5.26
N ALA A 192 22.12 13.24 -4.30
CA ALA A 192 22.96 12.25 -3.63
C ALA A 192 23.50 11.20 -4.62
N LYS A 193 22.67 10.72 -5.57
CA LYS A 193 23.08 9.66 -6.50
C LYS A 193 23.97 10.18 -7.65
N MET A 194 24.19 11.49 -7.82
CA MET A 194 25.09 12.05 -8.84
C MET A 194 26.52 11.51 -8.76
N GLY A 195 26.91 10.89 -7.63
CA GLY A 195 28.15 10.12 -7.53
C GLY A 195 28.33 9.04 -8.61
N TRP A 196 27.26 8.60 -9.27
CA TRP A 196 27.32 7.72 -10.44
C TRP A 196 28.00 8.36 -11.66
N PHE A 197 27.98 9.69 -11.82
CA PHE A 197 28.66 10.37 -12.94
C PHE A 197 30.18 10.24 -12.84
N PHE A 198 30.70 9.96 -11.65
CA PHE A 198 32.12 9.72 -11.39
C PHE A 198 32.47 8.23 -11.42
N LYS A 199 31.65 7.37 -12.03
CA LYS A 199 31.93 5.94 -12.16
C LYS A 199 32.12 5.54 -13.62
N GLN A 200 33.10 4.68 -13.84
CA GLN A 200 33.38 4.05 -15.13
C GLN A 200 33.42 2.54 -14.98
N ASN A 201 32.92 1.82 -16.00
CA ASN A 201 33.07 0.38 -16.07
C ASN A 201 34.46 0.08 -16.66
N VAL A 202 35.35 -0.52 -15.86
CA VAL A 202 36.72 -0.86 -16.28
C VAL A 202 36.84 -2.27 -16.81
N ASN A 203 35.73 -3.02 -16.88
CA ASN A 203 35.76 -4.39 -17.33
C ASN A 203 35.94 -4.46 -18.85
N THR A 204 37.04 -5.07 -19.28
CA THR A 204 37.38 -5.26 -20.70
C THR A 204 36.79 -6.55 -21.29
N ASN A 205 36.30 -7.47 -20.45
CA ASN A 205 35.72 -8.73 -20.88
C ASN A 205 34.18 -8.62 -21.00
N LEU A 206 33.71 -8.66 -22.23
CA LEU A 206 32.30 -8.57 -22.62
C LEU A 206 31.39 -9.66 -22.05
N ASN A 207 31.93 -10.70 -21.40
CA ASN A 207 31.15 -11.81 -20.82
C ASN A 207 31.11 -11.78 -19.28
N SER A 208 31.59 -10.71 -18.64
CA SER A 208 31.70 -10.65 -17.17
C SER A 208 31.01 -9.42 -16.57
N LYS A 209 30.57 -9.55 -15.31
CA LYS A 209 29.82 -8.50 -14.59
C LYS A 209 30.61 -7.17 -14.58
N PRO A 210 29.96 -6.01 -14.73
CA PRO A 210 30.63 -4.72 -14.79
C PRO A 210 31.39 -4.43 -13.50
N ILE A 211 32.61 -3.88 -13.63
CA ILE A 211 33.44 -3.49 -12.49
C ILE A 211 33.45 -1.97 -12.45
N TRP A 212 32.64 -1.41 -11.54
CA TRP A 212 32.52 0.03 -11.38
C TRP A 212 33.66 0.58 -10.53
N GLN A 213 34.50 1.42 -11.14
CA GLN A 213 35.54 2.16 -10.44
C GLN A 213 35.27 3.66 -10.53
N THR A 214 35.71 4.38 -9.50
CA THR A 214 35.67 5.83 -9.51
C THR A 214 36.65 6.37 -10.54
N VAL A 215 36.24 7.38 -11.31
CA VAL A 215 37.11 8.10 -12.24
C VAL A 215 38.25 8.72 -11.45
N SER A 216 39.48 8.42 -11.87
CA SER A 216 40.69 8.92 -11.21
C SER A 216 40.92 10.40 -11.52
N LEU A 217 41.52 11.14 -10.58
CA LEU A 217 41.97 12.51 -10.81
C LEU A 217 43.01 12.62 -11.94
N PHE A 218 43.68 11.51 -12.26
CA PHE A 218 44.64 11.42 -13.37
C PHE A 218 43.98 11.19 -14.75
N GLN A 219 42.66 11.16 -14.82
CA GLN A 219 41.88 11.04 -16.06
C GLN A 219 41.07 12.31 -16.31
N PRO A 220 41.72 13.43 -16.72
CA PRO A 220 41.11 14.75 -16.71
C PRO A 220 39.87 14.86 -17.61
N PHE A 221 39.88 14.23 -18.79
CA PHE A 221 38.74 14.25 -19.71
C PHE A 221 37.46 13.68 -19.08
N TYR A 222 37.54 12.47 -18.53
CA TYR A 222 36.39 11.82 -17.87
C TYR A 222 35.92 12.58 -16.63
N LEU A 223 36.85 13.18 -15.88
CA LEU A 223 36.53 14.02 -14.74
C LEU A 223 35.77 15.29 -15.15
N TRP A 224 36.20 15.96 -16.22
CA TRP A 224 35.51 17.13 -16.77
C TRP A 224 34.11 16.77 -17.30
N CYS A 225 33.97 15.63 -17.99
CA CYS A 225 32.66 15.13 -18.40
C CYS A 225 31.72 14.90 -17.21
N ALA A 226 32.23 14.31 -16.12
CA ALA A 226 31.44 14.08 -14.90
C ALA A 226 30.97 15.41 -14.29
N PHE A 227 31.85 16.41 -14.16
CA PHE A 227 31.47 17.74 -13.67
C PHE A 227 30.45 18.44 -14.58
N ALA A 228 30.63 18.36 -15.90
CA ALA A 228 29.67 18.90 -16.85
C ALA A 228 28.28 18.26 -16.69
N LEU A 229 28.21 16.95 -16.46
CA LEU A 229 26.96 16.24 -16.17
C LEU A 229 26.33 16.68 -14.85
N VAL A 230 27.12 16.90 -13.79
CA VAL A 230 26.61 17.46 -12.53
C VAL A 230 25.95 18.81 -12.76
N ILE A 231 26.63 19.74 -13.45
CA ILE A 231 26.09 21.08 -13.75
C ILE A 231 24.81 20.96 -14.59
N LEU A 232 24.83 20.14 -15.63
CA LEU A 232 23.67 19.90 -16.49
C LEU A 232 22.48 19.37 -15.69
N PHE A 233 22.67 18.38 -14.82
CA PHE A 233 21.59 17.80 -14.03
C PHE A 233 21.09 18.72 -12.90
N CYS A 234 21.93 19.63 -12.40
CA CYS A 234 21.50 20.70 -11.51
C CYS A 234 20.59 21.70 -12.24
N LEU A 235 20.88 22.04 -13.50
CA LEU A 235 20.00 22.90 -14.30
C LEU A 235 18.70 22.18 -14.70
N LEU A 236 18.81 20.91 -15.12
CA LEU A 236 17.65 20.09 -15.47
C LEU A 236 16.70 19.88 -14.30
N PHE A 237 17.20 19.82 -13.06
CA PHE A 237 16.35 19.71 -11.87
C PHE A 237 15.28 20.79 -11.82
N TRP A 238 15.65 22.04 -12.11
CA TRP A 238 14.72 23.18 -12.11
C TRP A 238 13.73 23.13 -13.28
N LEU A 239 14.17 22.63 -14.44
CA LEU A 239 13.30 22.46 -15.61
C LEU A 239 12.27 21.34 -15.41
N VAL A 240 12.65 20.27 -14.71
CA VAL A 240 11.81 19.09 -14.50
C VAL A 240 11.01 19.17 -13.19
N LEU A 241 11.19 20.23 -12.39
CA LEU A 241 10.58 20.39 -11.05
C LEU A 241 9.08 20.09 -11.02
N SER A 242 8.34 20.52 -12.05
CA SER A 242 6.89 20.30 -12.18
C SER A 242 6.50 18.83 -12.44
N VAL A 243 7.41 18.04 -13.03
CA VAL A 243 7.21 16.63 -13.39
C VAL A 243 7.89 15.70 -12.36
N LEU A 244 8.69 16.24 -11.44
CA LEU A 244 9.37 15.45 -10.40
C LEU A 244 8.45 14.50 -9.62
N PRO A 245 7.18 14.83 -9.30
CA PRO A 245 6.33 13.90 -8.55
C PRO A 245 5.97 12.61 -9.28
N VAL A 246 6.14 12.52 -10.61
CA VAL A 246 5.74 11.34 -11.40
C VAL A 246 6.50 10.09 -10.97
N LEU A 247 7.83 10.17 -10.82
CA LEU A 247 8.66 9.01 -10.49
C LEU A 247 8.40 8.49 -9.06
N PRO A 248 8.35 9.34 -8.01
CA PRO A 248 7.92 8.94 -6.67
C PRO A 248 6.51 8.32 -6.64
N THR A 249 5.56 8.90 -7.39
CA THR A 249 4.19 8.38 -7.49
C THR A 249 4.18 6.98 -8.09
N PHE A 250 4.93 6.78 -9.19
CA PHE A 250 5.04 5.49 -9.84
C PHE A 250 5.68 4.45 -8.90
N ALA A 251 6.77 4.79 -8.22
CA ALA A 251 7.44 3.88 -7.27
C ALA A 251 6.50 3.47 -6.11
N MET A 252 5.75 4.43 -5.56
CA MET A 252 4.78 4.16 -4.50
C MET A 252 3.60 3.32 -4.98
N GLY A 253 3.02 3.67 -6.13
CA GLY A 253 1.92 2.92 -6.75
C GLY A 253 2.31 1.49 -7.11
N TRP A 254 3.52 1.31 -7.65
CA TRP A 254 4.10 -0.01 -7.88
C TRP A 254 4.22 -0.81 -6.57
N THR A 255 4.75 -0.18 -5.52
CA THR A 255 4.89 -0.82 -4.22
C THR A 255 3.54 -1.29 -3.68
N ILE A 256 2.52 -0.42 -3.66
CA ILE A 256 1.16 -0.78 -3.22
C ILE A 256 0.60 -1.94 -4.06
N PHE A 257 0.74 -1.87 -5.38
CA PHE A 257 0.29 -2.94 -6.27
C PHE A 257 0.95 -4.28 -5.93
N THR A 258 2.27 -4.29 -5.75
CA THR A 258 2.99 -5.54 -5.43
C THR A 258 2.56 -6.17 -4.12
N LEU A 259 2.14 -5.40 -3.10
CA LEU A 259 1.64 -5.96 -1.84
C LEU A 259 0.45 -6.90 -2.06
N LEU A 260 -0.34 -6.68 -3.11
CA LEU A 260 -1.51 -7.49 -3.44
C LEU A 260 -1.16 -8.71 -4.31
N CYS A 261 0.04 -8.76 -4.88
CA CYS A 261 0.49 -9.83 -5.76
C CYS A 261 1.15 -11.00 -5.02
N TYR A 262 1.55 -10.81 -3.75
CA TYR A 262 2.10 -11.91 -2.95
C TYR A 262 1.06 -13.01 -2.75
N GLN A 263 1.51 -14.27 -2.73
CA GLN A 263 0.67 -15.42 -2.44
C GLN A 263 0.80 -15.83 -0.97
N GLY A 264 -0.34 -15.99 -0.32
CA GLY A 264 -0.43 -16.60 0.99
C GLY A 264 -0.61 -18.10 0.90
N GLN A 265 -0.47 -18.78 2.02
CA GLN A 265 -0.82 -20.18 2.19
C GLN A 265 -1.79 -20.34 3.36
N MET A 266 -2.85 -21.09 3.13
CA MET A 266 -3.82 -21.50 4.13
C MET A 266 -4.06 -23.00 3.97
N ASP A 267 -3.83 -23.76 5.03
CA ASP A 267 -3.94 -25.22 5.03
C ASP A 267 -3.14 -25.90 3.88
N ASN A 268 -1.92 -25.42 3.65
CA ASN A 268 -1.01 -25.85 2.56
C ASN A 268 -1.52 -25.60 1.13
N THR A 269 -2.59 -24.83 0.97
CA THR A 269 -3.08 -24.38 -0.34
C THR A 269 -2.65 -22.93 -0.58
N ASN A 270 -2.15 -22.65 -1.78
CA ASN A 270 -1.81 -21.29 -2.18
C ASN A 270 -3.10 -20.49 -2.37
N ILE A 271 -3.17 -19.34 -1.71
CA ILE A 271 -4.30 -18.44 -1.77
C ILE A 271 -3.85 -17.05 -2.23
N SER A 272 -4.76 -16.37 -2.92
CA SER A 272 -4.57 -15.00 -3.36
C SER A 272 -5.37 -14.05 -2.48
N VAL A 273 -5.12 -12.75 -2.65
CA VAL A 273 -5.92 -11.72 -2.00
C VAL A 273 -7.43 -11.85 -2.31
N LEU A 274 -7.80 -12.32 -3.51
CA LEU A 274 -9.20 -12.52 -3.88
C LEU A 274 -9.89 -13.58 -3.03
N SER A 275 -9.18 -14.66 -2.68
CA SER A 275 -9.70 -15.71 -1.79
C SER A 275 -9.99 -15.14 -0.40
N ILE A 276 -9.10 -14.28 0.11
CA ILE A 276 -9.30 -13.58 1.39
C ILE A 276 -10.48 -12.59 1.33
N LEU A 277 -10.69 -11.90 0.21
CA LEU A 277 -11.87 -11.05 0.03
C LEU A 277 -13.16 -11.87 0.05
N GLN A 278 -13.20 -13.02 -0.63
CA GLN A 278 -14.36 -13.92 -0.61
C GLN A 278 -14.67 -14.39 0.82
N ASP A 279 -13.63 -14.81 1.56
CA ASP A 279 -13.78 -15.22 2.96
C ASP A 279 -14.21 -14.07 3.87
N LEU A 280 -13.74 -12.85 3.62
CA LEU A 280 -14.17 -11.65 4.35
C LEU A 280 -15.67 -11.41 4.16
N PHE A 281 -16.16 -11.44 2.92
CA PHE A 281 -17.60 -11.32 2.66
C PHE A 281 -18.40 -12.47 3.27
N LYS A 282 -17.86 -13.69 3.29
CA LYS A 282 -18.50 -14.85 3.90
C LYS A 282 -18.59 -14.76 5.42
N TYR A 283 -17.49 -14.44 6.10
CA TYR A 283 -17.38 -14.47 7.56
C TYR A 283 -17.89 -13.19 8.23
N TYR A 284 -17.79 -12.04 7.56
CA TYR A 284 -18.32 -10.77 8.07
C TYR A 284 -19.68 -10.38 7.48
N LYS A 285 -20.37 -11.29 6.77
CA LYS A 285 -21.69 -10.98 6.17
C LYS A 285 -22.70 -10.40 7.16
N VAL A 286 -22.73 -10.90 8.41
CA VAL A 286 -23.66 -10.37 9.43
C VAL A 286 -23.32 -8.92 9.74
N THR A 287 -22.04 -8.60 9.97
CA THR A 287 -21.59 -7.22 10.19
C THR A 287 -21.89 -6.31 9.00
N ILE A 288 -21.61 -6.79 7.78
CA ILE A 288 -21.90 -6.06 6.53
C ILE A 288 -23.39 -5.77 6.44
N MET A 289 -24.24 -6.77 6.68
CA MET A 289 -25.69 -6.62 6.64
C MET A 289 -26.22 -5.73 7.75
N SER A 290 -25.65 -5.75 8.96
CA SER A 290 -26.03 -4.82 10.03
C SER A 290 -25.76 -3.37 9.64
N ILE A 291 -24.59 -3.09 9.05
CA ILE A 291 -24.24 -1.75 8.56
C ILE A 291 -25.15 -1.34 7.39
N PHE A 292 -25.39 -2.25 6.45
CA PHE A 292 -26.29 -2.00 5.33
C PHE A 292 -27.71 -1.69 5.81
N SER A 293 -28.27 -2.51 6.71
CA SER A 293 -29.59 -2.28 7.30
C SER A 293 -29.70 -0.93 8.00
N PHE A 294 -28.67 -0.52 8.74
CA PHE A 294 -28.63 0.80 9.37
C PHE A 294 -28.77 1.93 8.32
N PHE A 295 -28.00 1.87 7.23
CA PHE A 295 -28.08 2.90 6.17
C PHE A 295 -29.38 2.82 5.36
N VAL A 296 -29.95 1.63 5.16
CA VAL A 296 -31.28 1.48 4.54
C VAL A 296 -32.35 2.13 5.39
N ILE A 297 -32.33 1.94 6.71
CA ILE A 297 -33.26 2.59 7.64
C ILE A 297 -33.11 4.12 7.58
N LEU A 298 -31.88 4.64 7.62
CA LEU A 298 -31.62 6.08 7.48
C LEU A 298 -32.14 6.62 6.14
N SER A 299 -31.92 5.89 5.05
CA SER A 299 -32.44 6.25 3.72
C SER A 299 -33.98 6.25 3.70
N ALA A 300 -34.63 5.30 4.37
CA ALA A 300 -36.08 5.25 4.46
C ALA A 300 -36.64 6.47 5.19
N PHE A 301 -36.04 6.87 6.32
CA PHE A 301 -36.40 8.10 7.03
C PHE A 301 -36.18 9.35 6.17
N SER A 302 -35.03 9.43 5.49
CA SER A 302 -34.65 10.62 4.70
C SER A 302 -35.48 10.81 3.44
N ASN A 303 -35.81 9.72 2.73
CA ASN A 303 -36.44 9.79 1.41
C ASN A 303 -37.95 9.52 1.44
N MET A 304 -38.42 8.67 2.36
CA MET A 304 -39.82 8.23 2.39
C MET A 304 -40.59 8.68 3.64
N GLY A 305 -39.90 9.29 4.61
CA GLY A 305 -40.48 9.83 5.83
C GLY A 305 -40.56 8.84 7.01
N THR A 306 -41.19 9.29 8.10
CA THR A 306 -41.18 8.59 9.40
C THR A 306 -41.83 7.22 9.36
N ILE A 307 -42.97 7.08 8.68
CA ILE A 307 -43.74 5.84 8.67
C ILE A 307 -42.92 4.69 8.04
N PRO A 308 -42.39 4.79 6.80
CA PRO A 308 -41.52 3.77 6.23
C PRO A 308 -40.25 3.48 7.04
N GLY A 309 -39.68 4.51 7.67
CA GLY A 309 -38.52 4.34 8.57
C GLY A 309 -38.84 3.45 9.78
N VAL A 310 -39.96 3.70 10.46
CA VAL A 310 -40.42 2.88 11.60
C VAL A 310 -40.72 1.44 11.17
N PHE A 311 -41.38 1.25 10.02
CA PHE A 311 -41.60 -0.09 9.47
C PHE A 311 -40.28 -0.81 9.17
N SER A 312 -39.27 -0.12 8.66
CA SER A 312 -37.95 -0.71 8.38
C SER A 312 -37.25 -1.20 9.65
N ILE A 313 -37.39 -0.46 10.76
CA ILE A 313 -36.90 -0.89 12.08
C ILE A 313 -37.63 -2.15 12.55
N LEU A 314 -38.96 -2.17 12.43
CA LEU A 314 -39.76 -3.33 12.84
C LEU A 314 -39.37 -4.59 12.06
N VAL A 315 -39.17 -4.47 10.75
CA VAL A 315 -38.69 -5.58 9.90
C VAL A 315 -37.31 -6.06 10.37
N LEU A 316 -36.38 -5.16 10.69
CA LEU A 316 -35.05 -5.55 11.19
C LEU A 316 -35.14 -6.30 12.54
N ILE A 317 -36.03 -5.87 13.44
CA ILE A 317 -36.29 -6.57 14.71
C ILE A 317 -36.81 -7.99 14.45
N LEU A 318 -37.77 -8.15 13.52
CA LEU A 318 -38.29 -9.47 13.14
C LEU A 318 -37.21 -10.38 12.53
N ILE A 319 -36.29 -9.83 11.75
CA ILE A 319 -35.13 -10.56 11.20
C ILE A 319 -34.19 -10.97 12.34
N TYR A 320 -33.88 -10.06 13.27
CA TYR A 320 -32.98 -10.31 14.40
C TYR A 320 -33.49 -11.44 15.31
N PHE A 321 -34.78 -11.45 15.62
CA PHE A 321 -35.40 -12.53 16.41
C PHE A 321 -35.66 -13.83 15.62
N GLY A 322 -35.29 -13.87 14.33
CA GLY A 322 -35.45 -15.06 13.49
C GLY A 322 -36.89 -15.37 13.10
N ILE A 323 -37.83 -14.43 13.31
CA ILE A 323 -39.22 -14.55 12.84
C ILE A 323 -39.23 -14.49 11.31
N ILE A 324 -38.41 -13.61 10.72
CA ILE A 324 -38.12 -13.60 9.29
C ILE A 324 -36.72 -14.16 9.08
N SER A 325 -36.65 -15.41 8.61
CA SER A 325 -35.37 -16.05 8.33
C SER A 325 -34.79 -15.56 7.01
N ILE A 326 -33.71 -14.77 7.08
CA ILE A 326 -32.92 -14.35 5.92
C ILE A 326 -31.50 -14.90 6.07
N ASN A 327 -31.09 -15.78 5.16
CA ASN A 327 -29.79 -16.48 5.20
C ASN A 327 -28.57 -15.55 5.28
N ILE A 328 -28.69 -14.31 4.80
CA ILE A 328 -27.60 -13.33 4.79
C ILE A 328 -27.32 -12.79 6.22
N PHE A 329 -28.30 -12.82 7.12
CA PHE A 329 -28.17 -12.41 8.53
C PHE A 329 -27.76 -13.55 9.47
N GLN A 330 -27.68 -14.79 8.98
CA GLN A 330 -27.27 -15.93 9.79
C GLN A 330 -25.76 -16.12 9.75
N PRO A 331 -25.04 -16.20 10.89
CA PRO A 331 -23.59 -16.37 10.88
C PRO A 331 -23.16 -17.69 10.21
N VAL A 332 -22.01 -17.69 9.56
CA VAL A 332 -21.40 -18.91 8.99
C VAL A 332 -20.20 -19.29 9.85
N GLY A 333 -20.14 -20.56 10.25
CA GLY A 333 -19.02 -21.11 11.00
C GLY A 333 -17.71 -21.00 10.22
N LYS A 334 -16.63 -20.64 10.91
CA LYS A 334 -15.28 -20.58 10.35
C LYS A 334 -14.67 -21.98 10.34
N GLY A 335 -14.09 -22.39 9.21
CA GLY A 335 -13.35 -23.65 9.11
C GLY A 335 -11.92 -23.52 9.64
N ASN A 336 -11.26 -24.65 9.93
CA ASN A 336 -9.82 -24.76 10.19
C ASN A 336 -9.27 -23.80 11.27
N LEU A 337 -10.02 -23.70 12.37
CA LEU A 337 -9.68 -22.86 13.50
C LEU A 337 -8.63 -23.53 14.40
N THR A 338 -7.56 -22.81 14.72
CA THR A 338 -6.54 -23.21 15.70
C THR A 338 -6.26 -22.08 16.69
N ALA A 339 -5.57 -22.37 17.79
CA ALA A 339 -5.27 -21.38 18.82
C ALA A 339 -4.53 -20.16 18.26
N VAL A 340 -4.86 -18.96 18.72
CA VAL A 340 -4.22 -17.70 18.29
C VAL A 340 -2.69 -17.76 18.51
N VAL A 341 -1.93 -17.27 17.54
CA VAL A 341 -0.46 -17.14 17.61
C VAL A 341 -0.05 -15.69 17.85
N SER A 342 1.24 -15.43 18.09
CA SER A 342 1.75 -14.08 18.30
C SER A 342 1.50 -13.15 17.10
N ASN A 343 1.17 -11.88 17.37
CA ASN A 343 1.08 -10.82 16.36
C ASN A 343 2.45 -10.15 16.08
N SER A 344 3.54 -10.70 16.63
CA SER A 344 4.90 -10.19 16.38
C SER A 344 5.30 -10.37 14.91
N GLN A 345 6.02 -9.38 14.38
CA GLN A 345 6.61 -9.44 13.06
C GLN A 345 7.75 -10.48 12.99
N ALA A 346 7.87 -11.17 11.86
CA ALA A 346 8.95 -12.12 11.61
C ALA A 346 10.32 -11.43 11.64
N LYS A 347 11.32 -12.13 12.19
CA LYS A 347 12.70 -11.68 12.15
C LYS A 347 13.27 -11.90 10.75
N LYS A 348 13.87 -10.85 10.19
CA LYS A 348 14.58 -10.87 8.92
C LYS A 348 16.00 -10.37 9.12
N THR A 349 16.97 -11.14 8.64
CA THR A 349 18.38 -10.77 8.66
C THR A 349 18.99 -10.92 7.28
N CYS A 350 19.78 -9.93 6.88
CA CYS A 350 20.56 -9.98 5.66
C CYS A 350 22.01 -10.26 6.02
N ASN A 351 22.50 -11.45 5.68
CA ASN A 351 23.87 -11.85 5.97
C ASN A 351 24.83 -11.19 4.97
N ASN A 352 25.18 -9.94 5.21
CA ASN A 352 26.31 -9.32 4.53
C ASN A 352 27.59 -9.65 5.26
N LYS A 353 28.52 -10.33 4.58
CA LYS A 353 29.84 -10.67 5.12
C LYS A 353 30.75 -9.44 5.36
N ASP A 354 30.32 -8.22 4.99
CA ASP A 354 31.16 -7.01 5.00
C ASP A 354 30.61 -5.80 5.81
N VAL A 355 29.80 -6.00 6.84
CA VAL A 355 29.36 -4.86 7.69
C VAL A 355 29.57 -5.14 9.17
N ASN A 356 30.54 -4.42 9.74
CA ASN A 356 30.74 -4.21 11.17
C ASN A 356 29.38 -3.92 11.85
N PRO A 357 29.03 -4.59 12.97
CA PRO A 357 27.66 -4.66 13.51
C PRO A 357 27.12 -3.36 14.16
N LYS A 358 27.68 -2.18 13.85
CA LYS A 358 27.33 -0.91 14.49
C LYS A 358 26.28 -0.05 13.76
N ASN A 359 25.77 -0.46 12.60
CA ASN A 359 24.86 0.37 11.81
C ASN A 359 23.42 -0.19 11.77
N ASN A 360 22.82 -0.42 12.93
CA ASN A 360 21.35 -0.44 13.03
C ASN A 360 20.89 1.00 13.17
N HIS A 361 20.61 1.67 12.06
CA HIS A 361 20.08 3.02 12.11
C HIS A 361 18.74 3.10 11.41
N GLY A 362 17.77 3.73 12.09
CA GLY A 362 16.39 3.86 11.64
C GLY A 362 16.22 4.78 10.44
N LEU A 363 14.97 4.86 9.97
CA LEU A 363 14.52 5.58 8.77
C LEU A 363 15.10 7.01 8.63
N LEU A 364 15.29 7.72 9.75
CA LEU A 364 15.88 9.07 9.80
C LEU A 364 17.39 9.13 9.52
N TYR A 365 18.15 8.09 9.86
CA TYR A 365 19.60 8.10 9.64
C TYR A 365 19.96 7.82 8.18
N THR A 366 19.19 6.96 7.52
CA THR A 366 19.28 6.72 6.07
C THR A 366 18.97 7.99 5.27
N LEU A 367 18.05 8.83 5.79
CA LEU A 367 17.71 10.15 5.23
C LEU A 367 18.84 11.19 5.37
N ILE A 368 19.68 11.11 6.40
CA ILE A 368 20.67 12.18 6.73
C ILE A 368 22.10 11.81 6.33
N TYR A 369 22.49 10.54 6.39
CA TYR A 369 23.89 10.11 6.22
C TYR A 369 24.12 9.12 5.07
N GLY A 370 23.16 9.02 4.15
CA GLY A 370 23.12 8.07 3.03
C GLY A 370 24.11 8.35 1.89
N GLN A 371 25.36 8.71 2.19
CA GLN A 371 26.58 8.39 1.41
C GLN A 371 27.77 9.15 2.03
N ARG A 372 28.70 8.43 2.68
CA ARG A 372 30.06 8.95 2.81
C ARG A 372 30.63 9.01 1.39
N GLY A 373 30.88 10.23 0.90
CA GLY A 373 31.58 10.47 -0.36
C GLY A 373 32.78 9.53 -0.45
N GLY A 374 32.91 8.87 -1.62
CA GLY A 374 33.92 7.86 -1.85
C GLY A 374 35.35 8.36 -1.66
N LYS A 375 36.32 7.51 -2.03
CA LYS A 375 37.77 7.71 -1.88
C LYS A 375 38.30 9.07 -2.36
N ILE A 376 37.56 9.84 -3.16
CA ILE A 376 37.85 11.22 -3.58
C ILE A 376 38.13 12.14 -2.37
N SER A 377 37.38 12.05 -1.27
CA SER A 377 37.64 12.87 -0.07
C SER A 377 38.99 12.54 0.57
N ASN A 378 39.35 11.26 0.59
CA ASN A 378 40.64 10.80 1.11
C ASN A 378 41.79 11.09 0.13
N GLU A 379 41.54 11.05 -1.18
CA GLU A 379 42.50 11.41 -2.22
C GLU A 379 42.76 12.92 -2.25
N LEU A 380 41.74 13.76 -2.09
CA LEU A 380 41.87 15.22 -1.92
C LEU A 380 42.67 15.55 -0.66
N LYS A 381 42.39 14.86 0.46
CA LYS A 381 43.20 14.99 1.68
C LYS A 381 44.66 14.56 1.48
N ASN A 382 44.90 13.50 0.72
CA ASN A 382 46.25 13.02 0.43
C ASN A 382 47.00 13.92 -0.57
N LEU A 383 46.31 14.52 -1.54
CA LEU A 383 46.85 15.53 -2.45
C LEU A 383 47.19 16.83 -1.70
N GLY A 384 46.32 17.29 -0.80
CA GLY A 384 46.61 18.42 0.08
C GLY A 384 47.83 18.18 0.97
N LYS A 385 47.98 16.98 1.52
CA LYS A 385 49.19 16.58 2.26
C LYS A 385 50.45 16.53 1.39
N LYS A 386 50.35 16.08 0.13
CA LYS A 386 51.49 16.07 -0.80
C LYS A 386 51.89 17.49 -1.19
N LEU A 387 50.93 18.37 -1.47
CA LEU A 387 51.20 19.77 -1.84
C LEU A 387 51.82 20.58 -0.69
N ASN A 388 51.42 20.33 0.56
CA ASN A 388 52.05 20.93 1.74
C ASN A 388 53.50 20.45 2.00
N ASN A 389 53.94 19.34 1.39
CA ASN A 389 55.33 18.88 1.48
C ASN A 389 56.22 19.46 0.35
N PHE A 390 55.63 20.22 -0.58
CA PHE A 390 56.33 20.94 -1.65
C PHE A 390 56.34 22.46 -1.44
N SER A 391 55.76 22.96 -0.34
CA SER A 391 55.95 24.30 0.21
C SER A 391 56.87 24.23 1.41
#